data_AF-A0A0Q9IIG4-F1
#
_entry.id   AF-A0A0Q9IIG4-F1
#
_cell.length_a   1.000
_cell.length_b   1.000
_cell.length_c   1.000
_cell.angle_alpha   90.00
_cell.angle_beta   90.00
_cell.angle_gamma   90.00
#
_symmetry.space_group_name_H-M   'P 1'
#
loop_
_entity.id
_entity.type
_entity.pdbx_description
1 polymer ?
#
loop_
_entity_poly.entity_id
_entity_poly.type
_entity_poly.pdbx_seq_one_letter_code
_entity_poly.pdbx_strand_id
1 'polypeptide(L)'
;MASGPVVPAICRAALAFADGNYVDCVQILEPMAGEVARIGGSGAQREVIEDTLLVALMRSGEATKAGALLDARLHRRPSPRDTLWKTQIAAWRR
;
A
#
# COMPACT_ATOMS: atom_id res chain seq x y z
N MET A 1 -24.31 0.48 -8.72
CA MET A 1 -23.79 1.36 -7.66
C MET A 1 -22.49 1.94 -8.17
N ALA A 2 -22.41 3.26 -8.37
CA ALA A 2 -21.14 3.88 -8.75
C ALA A 2 -20.12 3.55 -7.65
N SER A 3 -18.94 3.04 -8.02
CA SER A 3 -17.83 2.99 -7.09
C SER A 3 -17.66 4.40 -6.54
N GLY A 4 -17.67 4.56 -5.22
CA GLY A 4 -17.55 5.85 -4.57
C GLY A 4 -16.24 6.57 -4.94
N PRO A 5 -15.85 7.64 -4.21
CA PRO A 5 -14.64 8.43 -4.52
C PRO A 5 -13.33 7.61 -4.56
N VAL A 6 -13.37 6.34 -4.13
CA VAL A 6 -12.26 5.41 -4.00
C VAL A 6 -11.58 5.03 -5.32
N VAL A 7 -12.33 4.72 -6.39
CA VAL A 7 -11.70 4.34 -7.67
C VAL A 7 -10.92 5.51 -8.28
N PRO A 8 -11.49 6.73 -8.40
CA PRO A 8 -10.72 7.90 -8.81
C PRO A 8 -9.51 8.18 -7.91
N ALA A 9 -9.61 7.95 -6.59
CA ALA A 9 -8.49 8.10 -5.68
C ALA A 9 -7.37 7.09 -5.98
N ILE A 10 -7.69 5.82 -6.20
CA ILE A 10 -6.71 4.80 -6.58
C ILE A 10 -6.01 5.17 -7.90
N CYS A 11 -6.76 5.64 -8.91
CA CYS A 11 -6.17 6.09 -10.17
C CYS A 11 -5.19 7.27 -9.95
N ARG A 12 -5.56 8.26 -9.14
CA ARG A 12 -4.66 9.40 -8.83
C ARG A 12 -3.41 8.97 -8.08
N ALA A 13 -3.56 8.06 -7.10
CA ALA A 13 -2.40 7.52 -6.40
C ALA A 13 -1.48 6.71 -7.30
N ALA A 14 -2.04 5.94 -8.24
CA ALA A 14 -1.24 5.20 -9.21
C ALA A 14 -0.42 6.14 -10.11
N LEU A 15 -0.99 7.29 -10.51
CA LEU A 15 -0.27 8.33 -11.23
C LEU A 15 0.86 8.93 -10.37
N ALA A 16 0.56 9.35 -9.13
CA ALA A 16 1.58 9.87 -8.21
C ALA A 16 2.71 8.87 -7.98
N PHE A 17 2.38 7.58 -7.86
CA PHE A 17 3.37 6.50 -7.75
C PHE A 17 4.24 6.38 -9.01
N ALA A 18 3.62 6.42 -10.20
CA ALA A 18 4.32 6.34 -11.48
C ALA A 18 5.28 7.53 -11.69
N ASP A 19 4.89 8.71 -11.20
CA ASP A 19 5.71 9.93 -11.25
C ASP A 19 6.81 9.97 -10.18
N GLY A 20 6.88 8.98 -9.28
CA GLY A 20 7.84 8.95 -8.17
C GLY A 20 7.47 9.86 -6.99
N ASN A 21 6.28 10.47 -7.01
CA ASN A 21 5.73 11.29 -5.92
C ASN A 21 5.15 10.39 -4.83
N TYR A 22 6.03 9.68 -4.12
CA TYR A 22 5.63 8.67 -3.14
C TYR A 22 4.89 9.24 -1.92
N VAL A 23 5.23 10.47 -1.51
CA VAL A 23 4.53 11.16 -0.41
C VAL A 23 3.05 11.37 -0.77
N ASP A 24 2.77 11.90 -1.97
CA ASP A 24 1.40 12.13 -2.44
C ASP A 24 0.64 10.81 -2.62
N CYS A 25 1.32 9.78 -3.14
CA CYS A 25 0.74 8.45 -3.25
C CYS A 25 0.28 7.91 -1.87
N VAL A 26 1.12 8.04 -0.83
CA VAL A 26 0.77 7.66 0.55
C VAL A 26 -0.43 8.45 1.04
N GLN A 27 -0.40 9.78 0.90
CA GLN A 27 -1.48 10.65 1.37
C GLN A 27 -2.84 10.30 0.74
N ILE A 28 -2.85 9.84 -0.50
CA ILE A 28 -4.07 9.45 -1.21
C ILE A 28 -4.52 8.02 -0.84
N LEU A 29 -3.60 7.04 -0.76
CA LEU A 29 -3.95 5.63 -0.55
C LEU A 29 -4.15 5.25 0.91
N GLU A 30 -3.41 5.82 1.85
CA GLU A 30 -3.46 5.44 3.27
C GLU A 30 -4.90 5.57 3.84
N PRO A 31 -5.66 6.65 3.58
CA PRO A 31 -7.04 6.76 4.04
C PRO A 31 -7.97 5.73 3.39
N MET A 32 -7.64 5.27 2.18
CA MET A 32 -8.46 4.33 1.40
C MET A 32 -8.18 2.87 1.76
N ALA A 33 -7.10 2.56 2.49
CA ALA A 33 -6.68 1.19 2.76
C ALA A 33 -7.76 0.31 3.41
N GLY A 34 -8.59 0.88 4.30
CA GLY A 34 -9.73 0.17 4.90
C GLY A 34 -10.92 -0.04 3.95
N GLU A 35 -11.05 0.84 2.94
CA GLU A 35 -12.12 0.77 1.94
C GLU A 35 -11.76 -0.15 0.77
N VAL A 36 -10.47 -0.37 0.48
CA VAL A 36 -9.99 -1.25 -0.59
C VAL A 36 -10.56 -2.68 -0.47
N ALA A 37 -10.79 -3.16 0.75
CA ALA A 37 -11.44 -4.46 0.96
C ALA A 37 -12.92 -4.49 0.52
N ARG A 38 -13.58 -3.32 0.45
CA ARG A 38 -15.00 -3.13 0.10
C ARG A 38 -15.21 -2.78 -1.38
N ILE A 39 -14.19 -2.28 -2.06
CA ILE A 39 -14.20 -2.17 -3.53
C ILE A 39 -14.13 -3.60 -4.05
N GLY A 40 -15.22 -4.10 -4.62
CA GLY A 40 -15.23 -5.43 -5.24
C GLY A 40 -14.04 -5.62 -6.21
N GLY A 41 -13.63 -6.86 -6.44
CA GLY A 41 -12.43 -7.18 -7.23
C GLY A 41 -11.77 -8.46 -6.76
N SER A 42 -10.79 -8.96 -7.52
CA SER A 42 -10.06 -10.16 -7.13
C SER A 42 -9.16 -9.90 -5.91
N GLY A 43 -8.79 -10.95 -5.19
CA GLY A 43 -7.81 -10.84 -4.12
C GLY A 43 -6.48 -10.24 -4.61
N ALA A 44 -6.04 -10.65 -5.81
CA ALA A 44 -4.82 -10.15 -6.43
C ALA A 44 -4.88 -8.65 -6.76
N GLN A 45 -6.02 -8.13 -7.21
CA GLN A 45 -6.18 -6.69 -7.48
C GLN A 45 -6.03 -5.85 -6.20
N ARG A 46 -6.57 -6.33 -5.08
CA ARG A 46 -6.44 -5.66 -3.78
C ARG A 46 -5.01 -5.75 -3.24
N GLU A 47 -4.34 -6.89 -3.43
CA GLU A 47 -2.92 -7.04 -3.08
C GLU A 47 -2.04 -6.02 -3.84
N VAL A 48 -2.31 -5.74 -5.12
CA VAL A 48 -1.58 -4.72 -5.87
C VAL A 48 -1.70 -3.34 -5.21
N ILE A 49 -2.89 -2.94 -4.76
CA ILE A 49 -3.09 -1.64 -4.10
C ILE A 49 -2.33 -1.58 -2.77
N GLU A 50 -2.41 -2.65 -1.96
CA GLU A 50 -1.65 -2.74 -0.70
C GLU A 50 -0.13 -2.72 -0.95
N ASP A 51 0.35 -3.37 -2.02
CA ASP A 51 1.75 -3.37 -2.41
C ASP A 51 2.22 -1.98 -2.88
N THR A 52 1.40 -1.26 -3.63
CA THR A 52 1.68 0.12 -4.05
C THR A 52 1.82 1.03 -2.83
N LEU A 53 0.87 0.99 -1.89
CA LEU A 53 0.96 1.78 -0.65
C LEU A 53 2.21 1.40 0.14
N LEU A 54 2.49 0.12 0.28
CA LEU A 54 3.67 -0.36 1.01
C LEU A 54 4.96 0.20 0.40
N VAL A 55 5.15 0.08 -0.92
CA VAL A 55 6.35 0.62 -1.60
C VAL A 55 6.42 2.15 -1.47
N ALA A 56 5.28 2.85 -1.58
CA ALA A 56 5.24 4.30 -1.42
C ALA A 56 5.66 4.74 0.00
N LEU A 57 5.19 4.05 1.05
CA LEU A 57 5.60 4.29 2.43
C LEU A 57 7.12 4.11 2.58
N MET A 58 7.65 3.02 2.02
CA MET A 58 9.07 2.73 2.15
C MET A 58 9.94 3.72 1.38
N ARG A 59 9.53 4.14 0.18
CA ARG A 59 10.24 5.14 -0.64
C ARG A 59 10.11 6.58 -0.14
N SER A 60 9.08 6.89 0.64
CA SER A 60 8.89 8.20 1.28
C SER A 60 9.56 8.31 2.66
N GLY A 61 10.23 7.25 3.14
CA GLY A 61 10.90 7.23 4.44
C GLY A 61 9.99 6.88 5.62
N GLU A 62 8.72 6.52 5.37
CA GLU A 62 7.71 6.12 6.35
C GLU A 62 7.86 4.64 6.76
N ALA A 63 9.09 4.24 7.12
CA ALA A 63 9.45 2.86 7.42
C ALA A 63 8.64 2.25 8.58
N THR A 64 8.30 3.05 9.60
CA THR A 64 7.47 2.60 10.73
C THR A 64 6.07 2.20 10.27
N LYS A 65 5.43 3.02 9.44
CA LYS A 65 4.11 2.73 8.87
C LYS A 65 4.15 1.52 7.94
N ALA A 66 5.19 1.41 7.12
CA ALA A 66 5.40 0.26 6.25
C ALA A 66 5.55 -1.06 7.06
N GLY A 67 6.27 -1.02 8.18
CA GLY A 67 6.38 -2.15 9.11
C GLY A 67 5.03 -2.56 9.70
N ALA A 68 4.24 -1.58 10.17
CA ALA A 68 2.91 -1.85 10.71
C ALA A 68 1.95 -2.46 9.67
N LEU A 69 2.02 -2.02 8.42
CA LEU A 69 1.21 -2.59 7.33
C LEU A 69 1.61 -4.05 7.05
N LEU A 70 2.91 -4.36 7.04
CA LEU A 70 3.39 -5.74 6.89
C LEU A 70 2.97 -6.64 8.06
N ASP A 71 2.97 -6.10 9.28
CA ASP A 71 2.49 -6.83 10.46
C ASP A 71 1.01 -7.20 10.32
N ALA A 72 0.18 -6.25 9.90
CA ALA A 72 -1.24 -6.51 9.65
C ALA A 72 -1.45 -7.55 8.54
N ARG A 73 -0.68 -7.48 7.45
CA ARG A 73 -0.75 -8.43 6.33
C ARG A 73 -0.32 -9.84 6.75
N LEU A 74 0.80 -9.97 7.47
CA LEU A 74 1.31 -11.24 7.97
C LEU A 74 0.38 -11.88 9.02
N HIS A 75 -0.25 -11.06 9.85
CA HIS A 75 -1.29 -11.52 10.78
C HIS A 75 -2.50 -12.10 10.03
N ARG A 76 -2.92 -11.46 8.93
CA ARG A 76 -4.04 -11.91 8.09
C ARG A 76 -3.69 -13.18 7.29
N ARG A 77 -2.48 -13.26 6.72
CA ARG A 77 -2.02 -14.42 5.94
C ARG A 77 -0.48 -14.52 5.98
N PRO A 78 0.09 -15.68 6.32
CA PRO A 78 1.52 -15.92 6.13
C PRO A 78 1.95 -15.66 4.67
N SER A 79 3.04 -14.91 4.49
CA SER A 79 3.58 -14.55 3.17
C SER A 79 5.11 -14.49 3.26
N PRO A 80 5.86 -15.40 2.61
CA PRO A 80 7.32 -15.36 2.59
C PRO A 80 7.86 -14.03 2.05
N ARG A 81 7.16 -13.44 1.08
CA ARG A 81 7.49 -12.13 0.50
C ARG A 81 7.35 -11.01 1.53
N ASP A 82 6.26 -10.99 2.29
CA ASP A 82 6.00 -9.97 3.31
C ASP A 82 7.00 -10.10 4.46
N THR A 83 7.37 -11.33 4.84
CA THR A 83 8.45 -11.58 5.80
C THR A 83 9.78 -11.02 5.30
N LEU A 84 10.12 -11.26 4.03
CA LEU A 84 11.33 -10.71 3.39
C LEU A 84 11.31 -9.17 3.35
N TRP A 85 10.18 -8.56 3.01
CA TRP A 85 10.06 -7.10 3.04
C TRP A 85 10.18 -6.55 4.45
N LYS A 86 9.63 -7.24 5.45
CA LYS A 86 9.70 -6.80 6.85
C LYS A 86 11.14 -6.79 7.37
N THR A 87 11.94 -7.80 7.00
CA THR A 87 13.37 -7.80 7.37
C THR A 87 14.15 -6.72 6.62
N GLN A 88 13.76 -6.39 5.39
CA GLN A 88 14.42 -5.38 4.56
C GLN A 88 14.08 -3.93 4.95
N ILE A 89 12.89 -3.65 5.48
CA ILE A 89 12.50 -2.30 5.93
C ILE A 89 13.50 -1.72 6.92
N ALA A 90 14.01 -2.54 7.84
CA ALA A 90 15.02 -2.11 8.81
C ALA A 90 16.32 -1.64 8.14
N ALA A 91 16.65 -2.18 6.96
CA ALA A 91 17.79 -1.82 6.15
C ALA A 91 17.51 -0.70 5.12
N TRP A 92 16.24 -0.30 4.96
CA TRP A 92 15.82 0.63 3.90
C TRP A 92 16.07 2.11 4.22
N ARG A 93 16.94 2.39 5.20
CA ARG A 93 17.43 3.73 5.50
C ARG A 93 18.55 4.11 4.53
N ARG A 94 18.21 4.64 3.36
CA ARG A 94 19.14 5.42 2.52
C ARG A 94 18.40 6.58 1.89
#